data_AF-A0AAW1CU17-F1
#
_entry.id   AF-A0AAW1CU17-F1
#
_cell.length_a   1.000
_cell.length_b   1.000
_cell.length_c   1.000
_cell.angle_alpha   90.00
_cell.angle_beta   90.00
_cell.angle_gamma   90.00
#
_symmetry.space_group_name_H-M   'P 1'
#
loop_
_entity.id
_entity.type
_entity.pdbx_description
1 polymer ?
#
loop_
_entity_poly.entity_id
_entity_poly.type
_entity_poly.pdbx_seq_one_letter_code
_entity_poly.pdbx_strand_id
1 'polypeptide(L)'
;MNESIGIILSVIAPENLLKDSEIEIMVDLWQRNYGVPGREPYTTSIDYIQTKFGCCGVERGDEYVTSWWTIRQLSVPGLRVPLSCCIQQEPTTSSQDPQPVNITACQNQQFQIYSISRHIQVLQQIERAFVRNIAI
;
A
#
# COMPACT_ATOMS: atom_id res chain seq x y z
N MET A 1 11.57 14.25 19.13
CA MET A 1 12.11 13.35 20.18
C MET A 1 11.63 11.91 20.02
N ASN A 2 10.39 11.67 19.56
CA ASN A 2 9.86 10.29 19.40
C ASN A 2 10.34 9.58 18.12
N GLU A 3 10.55 10.31 17.02
CA GLU A 3 11.00 9.73 15.74
C GLU A 3 12.40 9.13 15.82
N SER A 4 13.33 9.78 16.54
CA SER A 4 14.71 9.29 16.71
C SER A 4 14.77 8.00 17.52
N ILE A 5 13.90 7.83 18.51
CA ILE A 5 13.81 6.59 19.30
C ILE A 5 13.26 5.46 18.43
N GLY A 6 12.25 5.74 17.60
CA GLY A 6 11.72 4.75 16.64
C GLY A 6 12.79 4.28 15.65
N ILE A 7 13.59 5.19 15.12
CA ILE A 7 14.71 4.86 14.23
C ILE A 7 15.75 3.99 14.95
N ILE A 8 16.16 4.37 16.16
CA ILE A 8 17.14 3.61 16.94
C ILE A 8 16.62 2.20 17.25
N LEU A 9 15.37 2.07 17.67
CA LEU A 9 14.74 0.76 17.92
C LEU A 9 14.65 -0.10 16.65
N SER A 10 14.44 0.52 15.48
CA SER A 10 14.39 -0.20 14.19
C SER A 10 15.71 -0.81 13.77
N VAL A 11 16.81 -0.30 14.30
CA VAL A 11 18.16 -0.82 14.03
C VAL A 11 18.56 -1.85 15.08
N ILE A 12 18.23 -1.63 16.36
CA ILE A 12 18.78 -2.43 17.47
C ILE A 12 17.90 -3.62 17.85
N ALA A 13 16.57 -3.51 17.65
CA ALA A 13 15.62 -4.52 18.11
C ALA A 13 14.43 -4.65 17.13
N PRO A 14 14.70 -4.98 15.84
CA PRO A 14 13.69 -4.91 14.81
C PRO A 14 12.57 -5.95 15.01
N GLU A 15 12.83 -7.11 15.63
CA GLU A 15 11.78 -8.07 15.97
C GLU A 15 10.79 -7.60 17.07
N ASN A 16 11.13 -6.56 17.83
CA ASN A 16 10.30 -6.06 18.93
C ASN A 16 9.39 -4.89 18.53
N LEU A 17 9.51 -4.40 17.30
CA LEU A 17 8.69 -3.30 16.80
C LEU A 17 7.33 -3.81 16.36
N LEU A 18 7.28 -4.75 15.41
CA LEU A 18 6.02 -5.19 14.81
C LEU A 18 5.18 -6.07 15.75
N LYS A 19 4.20 -5.45 16.39
CA LYS A 19 3.11 -6.14 17.10
C LYS A 19 1.85 -6.12 16.26
N ASP A 20 0.98 -7.11 16.43
CA ASP A 20 -0.30 -7.19 15.71
C ASP A 20 -1.13 -5.90 15.88
N SER A 21 -1.01 -5.22 17.02
CA SER A 21 -1.63 -3.91 17.29
C SER A 21 -1.17 -2.78 16.36
N GLU A 22 0.05 -2.83 15.84
CA GLU A 22 0.56 -1.80 14.91
C GLU A 22 0.00 -1.99 13.51
N ILE A 23 -0.25 -3.23 13.10
CA ILE A 23 -0.84 -3.55 11.81
C ILE A 23 -2.29 -3.05 11.75
N GLU A 24 -3.06 -3.22 12.82
CA GLU A 24 -4.41 -2.65 12.93
C GLU A 24 -4.41 -1.12 12.80
N ILE A 25 -3.43 -0.45 13.43
CA ILE A 25 -3.24 1.00 13.30
C ILE A 25 -2.91 1.37 11.85
N MET A 26 -2.03 0.62 11.19
CA MET A 26 -1.69 0.87 9.78
C MET A 26 -2.90 0.69 8.86
N VAL A 27 -3.72 -0.33 9.07
CA VAL A 27 -4.97 -0.54 8.33
C VAL A 27 -5.92 0.64 8.54
N ASP A 28 -6.12 1.09 9.79
CA ASP A 28 -6.99 2.24 10.09
C ASP A 28 -6.48 3.54 9.44
N LEU A 29 -5.17 3.81 9.53
CA LEU A 29 -4.54 4.95 8.90
C LEU A 29 -4.73 4.92 7.38
N TRP A 30 -4.53 3.75 6.75
CA TRP A 30 -4.69 3.59 5.31
C TRP A 30 -6.14 3.86 4.89
N GLN A 31 -7.09 3.25 5.59
CA GLN A 31 -8.51 3.38 5.30
C GLN A 31 -9.04 4.81 5.49
N ARG A 32 -8.49 5.58 6.44
CA ARG A 32 -9.00 6.91 6.79
C ARG A 32 -8.27 8.07 6.14
N ASN A 33 -7.09 7.87 5.55
CA ASN A 33 -6.27 8.97 5.03
C ASN A 33 -5.98 8.86 3.53
N TYR A 34 -5.94 7.66 2.95
CA TYR A 34 -5.70 7.51 1.52
C TYR A 34 -6.81 8.21 0.71
N GLY A 35 -6.43 9.06 -0.25
CA GLY A 35 -7.35 9.76 -1.14
C GLY A 35 -8.31 10.75 -0.46
N VAL A 36 -8.04 11.13 0.79
CA VAL A 36 -8.87 12.09 1.55
C VAL A 36 -8.36 13.52 1.34
N PRO A 37 -9.24 14.50 1.04
CA PRO A 37 -8.84 15.89 0.91
C PRO A 37 -8.09 16.42 2.14
N GLY A 38 -6.97 17.12 1.93
CA GLY A 38 -6.06 17.57 2.98
C GLY A 38 -5.08 16.51 3.48
N ARG A 39 -5.05 15.32 2.87
CA ARG A 39 -4.12 14.22 3.17
C ARG A 39 -3.32 13.79 1.92
N GLU A 40 -3.09 14.71 1.00
CA GLU A 40 -2.36 14.48 -0.26
C GLU A 40 -0.94 13.94 -0.05
N PRO A 41 -0.15 14.41 0.93
CA PRO A 41 1.17 13.84 1.21
C PRO A 41 1.08 12.36 1.59
N TYR A 42 0.06 11.96 2.37
CA TYR A 42 -0.16 10.58 2.75
C TYR A 42 -0.46 9.71 1.52
N THR A 43 -1.37 10.17 0.66
CA THR A 43 -1.72 9.49 -0.60
C THR A 43 -0.49 9.31 -1.48
N THR A 44 0.30 10.37 -1.67
CA THR A 44 1.54 10.33 -2.46
C THR A 44 2.56 9.34 -1.89
N SER A 45 2.73 9.30 -0.56
CA SER A 45 3.63 8.34 0.09
C SER A 45 3.18 6.89 -0.13
N ILE A 46 1.88 6.63 -0.02
CA ILE A 46 1.33 5.30 -0.27
C ILE A 46 1.51 4.90 -1.74
N ASP A 47 1.17 5.77 -2.70
CA ASP A 47 1.33 5.47 -4.12
C ASP A 47 2.81 5.17 -4.46
N TYR A 48 3.74 5.93 -3.88
CA TYR A 48 5.17 5.67 -4.02
C TYR A 48 5.58 4.30 -3.48
N ILE A 49 5.16 3.95 -2.26
CA ILE A 49 5.46 2.66 -1.62
C ILE A 49 4.91 1.52 -2.48
N GLN A 50 3.67 1.64 -2.95
CA GLN A 50 3.03 0.61 -3.78
C GLN A 50 3.76 0.38 -5.09
N THR A 51 4.13 1.45 -5.80
CA THR A 51 4.91 1.34 -7.04
C THR A 51 6.33 0.82 -6.77
N LYS A 52 6.98 1.29 -5.70
CA LYS A 52 8.37 0.95 -5.39
C LYS A 52 8.55 -0.51 -4.98
N PHE A 53 7.63 -1.00 -4.16
CA PHE A 53 7.71 -2.32 -3.54
C PHE A 53 6.78 -3.35 -4.19
N GLY A 54 5.93 -2.93 -5.13
CA GLY A 54 5.00 -3.82 -5.79
C GLY A 54 3.99 -4.42 -4.83
N CYS A 55 3.43 -3.60 -3.93
CA CYS A 55 2.42 -4.00 -2.96
C CYS A 55 1.07 -3.32 -3.18
N CYS A 56 0.02 -3.91 -2.62
CA CYS A 56 -1.32 -3.33 -2.62
C CYS A 56 -2.02 -3.60 -1.29
N GLY A 57 -2.03 -2.60 -0.40
CA GLY A 57 -2.64 -2.70 0.94
C GLY A 57 -1.67 -3.17 2.03
N VAL A 58 -2.20 -3.26 3.24
CA VAL A 58 -1.42 -3.59 4.45
C VAL A 58 -1.40 -5.10 4.70
N GLU A 59 -2.56 -5.76 4.66
CA GLU A 59 -2.68 -7.20 4.97
C GLU A 59 -3.36 -8.01 3.87
N ARG A 60 -4.38 -7.45 3.21
CA ARG A 60 -5.27 -8.23 2.32
C ARG A 60 -5.53 -7.58 0.96
N GLY A 61 -5.19 -6.29 0.80
CA GLY A 61 -5.38 -5.54 -0.44
C GLY A 61 -6.83 -5.15 -0.74
N ASP A 62 -7.77 -5.51 0.14
CA ASP A 62 -9.17 -5.11 0.11
C ASP A 62 -9.48 -3.94 1.06
N GLU A 63 -8.47 -3.40 1.74
CA GLU A 63 -8.63 -2.24 2.64
C GLU A 63 -9.18 -1.01 1.91
N TYR A 64 -8.96 -0.92 0.60
CA TYR A 64 -9.55 0.12 -0.25
C TYR A 64 -11.07 0.05 -0.32
N VAL A 65 -11.66 -1.14 -0.32
CA VAL A 65 -13.12 -1.31 -0.45
C VAL A 65 -13.84 -0.73 0.77
N THR A 66 -13.23 -0.87 1.95
CA THR A 66 -13.76 -0.37 3.24
C THR A 66 -13.20 1.00 3.63
N SER A 67 -12.34 1.60 2.81
CA SER A 67 -11.75 2.91 3.06
C SER A 67 -12.71 4.08 2.82
N TRP A 68 -12.39 5.24 3.39
CA TRP A 68 -13.06 6.50 3.09
C TRP A 68 -12.93 6.89 1.61
N TRP A 69 -11.83 6.54 0.96
CA TRP A 69 -11.64 6.79 -0.48
C TRP A 69 -12.78 6.21 -1.32
N THR A 70 -13.20 4.99 -1.01
CA THR A 70 -14.33 4.31 -1.68
C THR A 70 -15.68 4.72 -1.09
N ILE A 71 -15.85 4.61 0.24
CA ILE A 71 -17.15 4.81 0.90
C ILE A 71 -17.68 6.23 0.72
N ARG A 72 -16.78 7.23 0.69
CA ARG A 72 -17.15 8.64 0.46
C ARG A 72 -17.09 9.05 -1.01
N GLN A 73 -16.90 8.09 -1.93
CA GLN A 73 -16.87 8.33 -3.38
C GLN A 73 -15.82 9.37 -3.79
N LEU A 74 -14.65 9.31 -3.15
CA LEU A 74 -13.51 10.20 -3.44
C LEU A 74 -12.66 9.66 -4.61
N SER A 75 -12.82 8.38 -4.95
CA SER A 75 -12.19 7.75 -6.10
C SER A 75 -12.86 8.17 -7.41
N VAL A 76 -12.11 8.06 -8.50
CA VAL A 76 -12.72 7.98 -9.83
C VAL A 76 -13.70 6.78 -9.84
N PRO A 77 -14.92 6.92 -10.39
CA PRO A 77 -15.87 5.83 -10.44
C PRO A 77 -15.30 4.59 -11.14
N GLY A 78 -15.54 3.41 -10.55
CA GLY A 78 -15.13 2.12 -11.12
C GLY A 78 -13.74 1.64 -10.67
N LEU A 79 -12.98 2.43 -9.90
CA LEU A 79 -11.75 1.95 -9.28
C LEU A 79 -12.06 1.16 -8.01
N ARG A 80 -11.49 -0.05 -7.91
CA ARG A 80 -11.50 -0.90 -6.71
C ARG A 80 -10.23 -0.71 -5.87
N VAL A 81 -9.12 -0.38 -6.53
CA VAL A 81 -7.81 -0.08 -5.93
C VAL A 81 -7.17 1.09 -6.67
N PRO A 82 -6.20 1.80 -6.06
CA PRO A 82 -5.39 2.79 -6.76
C PRO A 82 -4.68 2.23 -7.98
N LEU A 83 -4.39 3.07 -8.96
CA LEU A 83 -3.65 2.64 -10.15
C LEU A 83 -2.20 2.27 -9.82
N SER A 84 -1.64 2.80 -8.74
CA SER A 84 -0.35 2.41 -8.15
C SER A 84 -0.31 0.96 -7.64
N CYS A 85 -1.47 0.33 -7.38
CA CYS A 85 -1.56 -1.12 -7.11
C CYS A 85 -1.42 -1.99 -8.36
N CYS A 86 -1.59 -1.42 -9.55
CA CYS A 86 -1.57 -2.21 -10.78
C CYS A 86 -0.14 -2.46 -11.25
N ILE A 87 0.05 -3.56 -11.97
CA ILE A 87 1.31 -3.79 -12.68
C ILE A 87 1.42 -2.75 -13.81
N GLN A 88 2.50 -1.99 -13.77
CA GLN A 88 2.76 -0.84 -14.63
C GLN A 88 3.43 -1.27 -15.96
N GLN A 89 3.26 -0.47 -17.00
CA GLN A 89 3.99 -0.61 -18.26
C GLN A 89 5.44 -0.15 -18.06
N GLU A 90 6.39 -0.95 -18.53
CA GLU A 90 7.80 -0.58 -18.61
C GLU A 90 8.11 0.20 -19.89
N PRO A 91 9.04 1.17 -19.88
CA PRO A 91 9.86 1.65 -18.75
C PRO A 91 9.20 2.75 -17.91
N THR A 92 7.90 3.02 -18.12
CA THR A 92 7.18 4.18 -17.60
C THR A 92 6.65 4.00 -16.17
N THR A 93 7.35 3.25 -15.33
CA THR A 93 6.93 3.03 -13.94
C THR A 93 6.93 4.34 -13.17
N SER A 94 5.76 4.77 -12.71
CA SER A 94 5.55 6.07 -12.06
C SER A 94 4.48 5.97 -10.98
N SER A 95 4.77 6.53 -9.81
CA SER A 95 3.78 6.66 -8.72
C SER A 95 2.85 7.86 -8.91
N GLN A 96 3.32 8.91 -9.59
CA GLN A 96 2.56 10.16 -9.79
C GLN A 96 1.61 10.07 -10.99
N ASP A 97 1.98 9.27 -11.99
CA ASP A 97 1.18 9.01 -13.18
C ASP A 97 1.26 7.52 -13.56
N PRO A 98 0.60 6.64 -12.78
CA PRO A 98 0.65 5.21 -13.04
C PRO A 98 0.00 4.88 -14.39
N GLN A 99 0.70 4.07 -15.18
CA GLN A 99 0.27 3.54 -16.49
C GLN A 99 0.14 2.01 -16.40
N PRO A 100 -1.02 1.47 -15.95
CA PRO A 100 -1.21 0.02 -15.85
C PRO A 100 -1.14 -0.69 -17.21
N VAL A 101 -0.61 -1.91 -17.22
CA VAL A 101 -0.64 -2.78 -18.42
C VAL A 101 -2.07 -3.12 -18.81
N ASN A 102 -2.92 -3.40 -17.82
CA ASN A 102 -4.32 -3.73 -18.04
C ASN A 102 -5.18 -3.22 -16.87
N ILE A 103 -5.77 -2.04 -17.05
CA ILE A 103 -6.63 -1.40 -16.03
C ILE A 103 -7.83 -2.29 -15.70
N THR A 104 -8.51 -2.82 -16.71
CA THR A 104 -9.71 -3.64 -16.52
C THR A 104 -9.43 -4.91 -15.71
N ALA A 105 -8.33 -5.60 -16.01
CA ALA A 105 -7.93 -6.79 -15.25
C ALA A 105 -7.49 -6.40 -13.83
N CYS A 106 -6.68 -5.35 -13.68
CA CYS A 106 -6.25 -4.87 -12.38
C CYS A 106 -7.42 -4.49 -11.46
N GLN A 107 -8.45 -3.83 -11.98
CA GLN A 107 -9.61 -3.36 -11.21
C GLN A 107 -10.69 -4.45 -11.00
N ASN A 108 -10.47 -5.66 -11.53
CA ASN A 108 -11.42 -6.75 -11.41
C ASN A 108 -11.59 -7.23 -9.95
N GLN A 109 -12.75 -7.82 -9.66
CA GLN A 109 -13.05 -8.45 -8.36
C GLN A 109 -12.52 -9.87 -8.25
N GLN A 110 -12.42 -10.60 -9.36
CA GLN A 110 -12.06 -12.01 -9.38
C GLN A 110 -10.54 -12.15 -9.26
N PHE A 111 -10.07 -12.89 -8.25
CA PHE A 111 -8.66 -13.11 -7.97
C PHE A 111 -7.90 -13.60 -9.20
N GLN A 112 -8.41 -14.64 -9.86
CA GLN A 112 -7.85 -15.19 -11.09
C GLN A 112 -7.65 -14.18 -12.22
N ILE A 113 -8.39 -13.06 -12.22
CA ILE A 113 -8.23 -11.99 -13.22
C ILE A 113 -7.25 -10.94 -12.71
N TYR A 114 -7.40 -10.46 -11.47
CA TYR A 114 -6.53 -9.38 -11.00
C TYR A 114 -5.14 -9.84 -10.59
N SER A 115 -4.93 -11.11 -10.24
CA SER A 115 -3.63 -11.62 -9.74
C SER A 115 -2.49 -11.50 -10.75
N ILE A 116 -2.82 -11.37 -12.04
CA ILE A 116 -1.85 -11.19 -13.14
C ILE A 116 -1.65 -9.72 -13.54
N SER A 117 -2.40 -8.78 -12.96
CA SER A 117 -2.38 -7.36 -13.34
C SER A 117 -2.37 -6.40 -12.15
N ARG A 118 -2.43 -6.93 -10.92
CA ARG A 118 -2.36 -6.20 -9.66
C ARG A 118 -1.28 -6.81 -8.78
N HIS A 119 -0.58 -5.97 -8.05
CA HIS A 119 0.29 -6.37 -6.96
C HIS A 119 -0.50 -7.17 -5.90
N ILE A 120 -0.01 -8.37 -5.59
CA ILE A 120 -0.62 -9.28 -4.60
C ILE A 120 0.11 -9.29 -3.26
N GLN A 121 1.31 -8.72 -3.21
CA GLN A 121 2.04 -8.55 -1.96
C GLN A 121 1.42 -7.42 -1.15
N VAL A 122 1.55 -7.53 0.16
CA VAL A 122 1.02 -6.53 1.11
C VAL A 122 2.17 -5.99 1.94
N LEU A 123 2.05 -4.73 2.39
CA LEU A 123 3.16 -4.02 3.02
C LEU A 123 3.73 -4.77 4.22
N GLN A 124 2.86 -5.40 5.03
CA GLN A 124 3.27 -6.21 6.18
C GLN A 124 4.24 -7.34 5.80
N GLN A 125 4.05 -7.99 4.64
CA GLN A 125 4.94 -9.06 4.19
C GLN A 125 6.32 -8.51 3.77
N ILE A 126 6.34 -7.32 3.16
CA ILE A 126 7.56 -6.66 2.70
C ILE A 126 8.36 -6.14 3.89
N GLU A 127 7.71 -5.52 4.86
CA GLU A 127 8.36 -5.05 6.09
C GLU A 127 8.94 -6.20 6.91
N ARG A 128 8.22 -7.32 7.04
CA ARG A 128 8.75 -8.53 7.70
C ARG A 128 9.97 -9.09 6.97
N ALA A 129 10.00 -9.05 5.63
CA ALA A 129 11.15 -9.46 4.85
C ALA A 129 12.34 -8.51 5.03
N PHE A 130 12.09 -7.20 5.10
CA PHE A 130 13.11 -6.18 5.31
C PHE A 130 13.73 -6.25 6.70
N VAL A 131 12.92 -6.37 7.75
CA VAL A 131 13.35 -6.56 9.14
C VAL A 131 14.25 -7.80 9.29
N ARG A 132 13.86 -8.93 8.69
CA ARG A 132 14.68 -10.16 8.72
C ARG A 132 16.04 -10.01 8.04
N ASN A 133 16.16 -9.13 7.05
CA ASN A 133 17.41 -8.89 6.32
C ASN A 133 18.31 -7.84 6.99
N ILE A 134 17.79 -7.05 7.95
CA ILE A 134 18.57 -6.10 8.75
C ILE A 134 19.14 -6.75 10.02
N ALA A 135 18.49 -7.80 10.52
CA ALA A 135 19.02 -8.65 11.59
C ALA A 135 20.17 -9.54 11.06
N ILE A 136 21.33 -8.94 10.82
CA ILE A 136 22.63 -9.61 10.65
C ILE A 136 23.48 -9.32 11.89
#